data_AF-A0A0D2N834-F1
#
_entry.id   AF-A0A0D2N834-F1
#
_cell.length_a   1.000
_cell.length_b   1.000
_cell.length_c   1.000
_cell.angle_alpha   90.00
_cell.angle_beta   90.00
_cell.angle_gamma   90.00
#
_symmetry.space_group_name_H-M   'P 1'
#
loop_
_entity.id
_entity.type
_entity.pdbx_description
1 polymer ?
#
loop_
_entity_poly.entity_id
_entity_poly.type
_entity_poly.pdbx_seq_one_letter_code
_entity_poly.pdbx_strand_id
1 'polypeptide(L)'
;MSLGHKSSGNPAAILSSLMNKREKLQDELRNIEKQVFELETNYLQDSSHFGHVLKGFEGFLSSSKNTANLKRSRKFQPEDRLFSLSSVTSPVMEDPTSAQLGLRVEA
;
A
#
# COMPACT_ATOMS: atom_id res chain seq x y z
N MET A 1 -29.38 -43.18 9.13
CA MET A 1 -28.77 -41.92 8.66
C MET A 1 -28.22 -41.22 9.89
N SER A 2 -26.91 -41.30 10.13
CA SER A 2 -26.27 -40.73 11.33
C SER A 2 -26.00 -39.25 11.09
N LEU A 3 -26.62 -38.38 11.90
CA LEU A 3 -26.39 -36.94 11.86
C LEU A 3 -24.95 -36.65 12.28
N GLY A 4 -24.22 -35.99 11.38
CA GLY A 4 -22.88 -35.49 11.64
C GLY A 4 -22.86 -34.60 12.87
N HIS A 5 -22.27 -35.12 13.94
CA HIS A 5 -21.91 -34.41 15.15
C HIS A 5 -20.92 -33.30 14.74
N LYS A 6 -21.42 -32.07 14.59
CA LYS A 6 -20.56 -30.89 14.55
C LYS A 6 -19.73 -30.92 15.82
N SER A 7 -18.41 -31.05 15.67
CA SER A 7 -17.48 -31.07 16.78
C SER A 7 -17.77 -29.88 17.70
N SER A 8 -18.29 -30.15 18.89
CA SER A 8 -18.35 -29.17 19.96
C SER A 8 -16.93 -28.97 20.49
N GLY A 9 -16.09 -28.33 19.67
CA GLY A 9 -14.77 -27.92 20.10
C GLY A 9 -14.92 -27.01 21.32
N ASN A 10 -14.10 -27.24 22.35
CA ASN A 10 -14.07 -26.40 23.54
C ASN A 10 -14.06 -24.92 23.09
N PRO A 11 -15.03 -24.09 23.52
CA PRO A 11 -15.13 -22.70 23.06
C PRO A 11 -13.85 -21.90 23.32
N ALA A 12 -13.11 -22.22 24.37
CA ALA A 12 -11.80 -21.63 24.64
C ALA A 12 -10.76 -22.00 23.56
N ALA A 13 -10.74 -23.25 23.10
CA ALA A 13 -9.82 -23.69 22.05
C ALA A 13 -10.16 -23.05 20.69
N ILE A 14 -11.45 -22.89 20.37
CA ILE A 14 -11.90 -22.18 19.17
C ILE A 14 -11.48 -20.71 19.26
N LEU A 15 -11.72 -20.04 20.39
CA LEU A 15 -11.32 -18.65 20.59
C LEU A 15 -9.81 -18.47 20.42
N SER A 16 -8.98 -19.30 21.06
CA SER A 16 -7.52 -19.27 20.89
C SER A 16 -7.11 -19.45 19.43
N SER A 17 -7.76 -20.36 18.71
CA SER A 17 -7.47 -20.57 17.28
C SER A 17 -7.80 -19.33 16.43
N LEU A 18 -8.90 -18.64 16.75
CA LEU A 18 -9.32 -17.41 16.07
C LEU A 18 -8.38 -16.25 16.38
N MET A 19 -7.93 -16.12 17.64
CA MET A 19 -6.96 -15.09 18.03
C MET A 19 -5.61 -15.31 17.34
N ASN A 20 -5.11 -16.54 17.31
CA ASN A 20 -3.88 -16.89 16.59
C ASN A 20 -4.01 -16.64 15.08
N LYS A 21 -5.19 -16.91 14.50
CA LYS A 21 -5.43 -16.61 13.09
C LYS A 21 -5.45 -15.12 12.82
N ARG A 22 -6.07 -14.33 13.70
CA ARG A 22 -6.07 -12.87 13.62
C ARG A 22 -4.65 -12.31 13.67
N GLU A 23 -3.82 -12.78 14.60
CA GLU A 23 -2.43 -12.37 14.75
C GLU A 23 -1.62 -12.67 13.48
N LYS A 24 -1.73 -13.90 12.95
CA LYS A 24 -1.07 -14.28 11.68
C LYS A 24 -1.47 -13.37 10.51
N LEU A 25 -2.76 -13.08 10.38
CA LEU A 25 -3.25 -12.20 9.32
C LEU A 25 -2.73 -10.76 9.49
N GLN A 26 -2.59 -10.28 10.73
CA GLN A 26 -2.01 -8.96 11.01
C GLN A 26 -0.52 -8.90 10.64
N ASP A 27 0.24 -9.95 10.92
CA ASP A 27 1.65 -10.03 10.54
C ASP A 27 1.83 -10.16 9.02
N GLU A 28 0.98 -10.97 8.36
CA GLU A 28 0.96 -11.08 6.90
C GLU A 28 0.63 -9.73 6.24
N LEU A 29 -0.37 -9.01 6.76
CA LEU A 29 -0.72 -7.67 6.28
C LEU A 29 0.48 -6.73 6.39
N ARG A 30 1.13 -6.67 7.56
CA ARG A 30 2.32 -5.84 7.78
C ARG A 30 3.45 -6.16 6.81
N ASN A 31 3.66 -7.45 6.53
CA ASN A 31 4.68 -7.91 5.58
C ASN A 31 4.36 -7.49 4.13
N ILE A 32 3.09 -7.53 3.74
CA ILE A 32 2.65 -7.10 2.41
C ILE A 32 2.79 -5.58 2.27
N GLU A 33 2.34 -4.81 3.26
CA GLU A 33 2.46 -3.34 3.24
C GLU A 33 3.91 -2.89 3.14
N LYS A 34 4.81 -3.54 3.87
CA LYS A 34 6.25 -3.30 3.75
C LYS A 34 6.76 -3.60 2.34
N GLN A 35 6.36 -4.72 1.75
CA GLN A 35 6.76 -5.06 0.38
C GLN A 35 6.23 -4.05 -0.64
N VAL A 36 4.97 -3.63 -0.51
CA VAL A 36 4.38 -2.59 -1.37
C VAL A 36 5.20 -1.31 -1.28
N PHE A 37 5.55 -0.86 -0.08
CA PHE A 37 6.37 0.35 0.13
C PHE A 37 7.74 0.25 -0.54
N GLU A 38 8.44 -0.88 -0.40
CA GLU A 38 9.75 -1.11 -1.01
C GLU A 38 9.67 -1.13 -2.54
N LEU A 39 8.71 -1.89 -3.09
CA LEU A 39 8.49 -1.99 -4.54
C LEU A 39 8.11 -0.63 -5.14
N GLU A 40 7.27 0.13 -4.46
CA GLU A 40 6.85 1.46 -4.89
C GLU A 40 8.02 2.45 -4.88
N THR A 41 8.91 2.35 -3.89
CA THR A 41 10.16 3.13 -3.84
C THR A 41 11.02 2.84 -5.05
N ASN A 42 11.26 1.56 -5.34
CA ASN A 42 12.08 1.14 -6.49
C ASN A 42 11.44 1.60 -7.81
N TYR A 43 10.13 1.40 -7.96
CA TYR A 43 9.40 1.80 -9.17
C TYR A 43 9.50 3.30 -9.43
N LEU A 44 9.26 4.14 -8.42
CA LEU A 44 9.26 5.60 -8.59
C LEU A 44 10.68 6.17 -8.80
N GLN A 45 11.70 5.55 -8.21
CA GLN A 45 13.10 5.91 -8.48
C GLN A 45 13.51 5.58 -9.92
N ASP A 46 13.22 4.37 -10.39
CA ASP A 46 13.65 3.88 -11.70
C ASP A 46 12.88 4.55 -12.85
N SER A 47 11.57 4.78 -12.66
CA SER A 47 10.68 5.32 -13.70
C SER A 47 10.72 6.85 -13.85
N SER A 48 11.49 7.56 -13.02
CA SER A 48 11.57 9.04 -13.06
C SER A 48 12.01 9.60 -14.43
N HIS A 49 12.71 8.83 -15.26
CA HIS A 49 13.27 9.30 -16.54
C HIS A 49 12.31 9.16 -17.73
N PHE A 50 11.42 8.17 -17.73
CA PHE A 50 10.60 7.78 -18.89
C PHE A 50 9.10 8.08 -18.70
N GLY A 51 8.71 8.58 -17.53
CA GLY A 51 7.32 8.69 -17.11
C GLY A 51 6.86 7.43 -16.39
N HIS A 52 5.81 7.56 -15.59
CA HIS A 52 5.28 6.50 -14.74
C HIS A 52 3.76 6.59 -14.65
N VAL A 53 3.11 5.52 -14.16
CA VAL A 53 1.65 5.37 -14.14
C VAL A 53 0.92 6.58 -13.52
N LEU A 54 1.53 7.26 -12.55
CA LEU A 54 0.91 8.40 -11.86
C LEU A 54 0.97 9.70 -12.65
N LYS A 55 1.98 9.88 -13.52
CA LYS A 55 2.21 11.12 -14.29
C LYS A 55 1.99 10.97 -15.78
N GLY A 56 1.86 9.73 -16.26
CA GLY A 56 1.77 9.38 -17.66
C GLY A 56 3.13 9.20 -18.34
N PHE A 57 3.09 8.63 -19.53
CA PHE A 57 4.27 8.28 -20.35
C PHE A 57 4.47 9.23 -21.54
N GLU A 58 3.89 10.44 -21.51
CA GLU A 58 4.00 11.40 -22.62
C GLU A 58 5.46 11.77 -22.95
N GLY A 59 6.36 11.75 -21.97
CA GLY A 59 7.79 11.96 -22.18
C GLY A 59 8.43 10.95 -23.13
N PHE A 60 7.89 9.73 -23.20
CA PHE A 60 8.33 8.69 -24.14
C PHE A 60 7.89 8.99 -25.58
N LEU A 61 6.67 9.50 -25.76
CA LEU A 61 6.09 9.81 -27.08
C LEU A 61 6.63 11.13 -27.66
N SER A 62 7.05 12.06 -26.80
CA SER A 62 7.42 13.41 -27.20
C SER A 62 8.89 13.58 -27.62
N SER A 63 9.62 12.48 -27.87
CA SER A 63 10.96 12.52 -28.49
C SER A 63 10.99 13.27 -29.84
N SER A 64 9.82 13.54 -30.46
CA SER A 64 9.76 14.13 -31.80
C SER A 64 9.62 15.65 -31.89
N LYS A 65 9.05 16.42 -30.94
CA LYS A 65 9.01 17.91 -31.02
C LYS A 65 8.37 18.54 -29.76
N ASN A 66 9.11 19.44 -29.11
CA ASN A 66 8.68 20.42 -28.09
C ASN A 66 8.24 19.90 -26.70
N THR A 67 9.20 19.74 -25.77
CA THR A 67 8.94 19.50 -24.32
C THR A 67 9.62 20.51 -23.41
N ALA A 68 9.47 21.81 -23.71
CA ALA A 68 9.96 22.88 -22.82
C ALA A 68 9.33 22.86 -21.41
N ASN A 69 8.25 22.10 -21.17
CA ASN A 69 7.53 22.05 -19.89
C ASN A 69 7.77 20.80 -19.03
N LEU A 70 8.54 19.79 -19.48
CA LEU A 70 8.78 18.56 -18.70
C LEU A 70 10.02 18.65 -17.79
N LYS A 71 10.70 19.80 -17.74
CA LYS A 71 11.97 20.02 -17.01
C LYS A 71 11.85 20.19 -15.49
N ARG A 72 10.77 19.71 -14.87
CA ARG A 72 10.78 19.47 -13.43
C ARG A 72 10.42 18.01 -13.21
N SER A 73 11.45 17.16 -13.35
CA SER A 73 11.60 16.01 -12.46
C SER A 73 11.47 16.58 -11.06
N ARG A 74 10.25 16.52 -10.52
CA ARG A 74 10.03 16.88 -9.12
C ARG A 74 10.65 15.74 -8.34
N LYS A 75 11.34 16.09 -7.26
CA LYS A 75 11.82 15.10 -6.31
C LYS A 75 10.62 14.26 -5.88
N PHE A 76 10.83 12.96 -5.79
CA PHE A 76 9.87 12.00 -5.29
C PHE A 76 9.25 12.51 -3.98
N GLN A 77 7.92 12.67 -3.97
CA GLN A 77 7.18 13.15 -2.81
C GLN A 77 6.48 11.99 -2.11
N PRO A 78 6.31 12.03 -0.77
CA PRO A 78 5.56 11.01 -0.04
C PRO A 78 4.14 10.83 -0.58
N GLU A 79 3.52 11.90 -1.09
CA GLU A 79 2.19 11.87 -1.69
C GLU A 79 2.12 11.09 -3.01
N ASP A 80 3.25 10.83 -3.67
CA ASP A 80 3.32 10.00 -4.87
C ASP A 80 3.18 8.50 -4.56
N ARG A 81 3.17 8.09 -3.28
CA ARG A 81 3.05 6.70 -2.84
C ARG A 81 1.61 6.19 -2.81
N LEU A 82 0.89 6.27 -3.93
CA LEU A 82 -0.54 5.98 -3.98
C LEU A 82 -0.92 4.56 -3.49
N PHE A 83 -0.08 3.56 -3.75
CA PHE A 83 -0.33 2.18 -3.32
C PHE A 83 -0.15 2.05 -1.81
N SER A 84 0.92 2.62 -1.26
CA SER A 84 1.10 2.65 0.20
C SER A 84 0.03 3.48 0.90
N LEU A 85 -0.43 4.58 0.29
CA LEU A 85 -1.49 5.45 0.83
C LEU A 85 -2.89 4.83 0.72
N SER A 86 -3.05 3.74 -0.03
CA SER A 86 -4.33 3.01 -0.11
C SER A 86 -4.63 2.19 1.16
N SER A 87 -3.65 2.00 2.04
CA SER A 87 -3.83 1.34 3.33
C SER A 87 -3.62 2.30 4.50
N VAL A 88 -4.59 2.34 5.41
CA VAL A 88 -4.55 3.10 6.67
C VAL A 88 -3.67 2.46 7.74
N THR A 89 -3.09 1.30 7.48
CA THR A 89 -2.09 0.65 8.37
C THR A 89 -0.69 0.68 7.77
N SER A 90 -0.53 1.34 6.63
CA SER A 90 0.72 1.39 5.88
C SER A 90 1.83 2.16 6.61
N PRO A 91 3.11 1.75 6.46
CA PRO A 91 4.27 2.44 7.04
C PRO A 91 4.40 3.92 6.67
N VAL A 92 3.80 4.37 5.57
CA VAL A 92 3.85 5.78 5.11
C VAL A 92 3.15 6.73 6.09
N MET A 93 2.19 6.24 6.87
CA MET A 93 1.52 7.08 7.88
C MET A 93 2.32 7.28 9.17
N GLU A 94 3.37 6.48 9.40
CA GLU A 94 4.26 6.64 10.57
C GLU A 94 5.24 7.82 10.39
N ASP A 95 5.39 8.35 9.16
CA ASP A 95 6.13 9.59 8.95
C ASP A 95 5.30 10.80 9.44
N PRO A 96 5.79 11.58 10.43
CA PRO A 96 5.02 12.64 11.11
C PRO A 96 4.60 13.82 10.22
N THR A 97 4.98 13.83 8.94
CA THR A 97 4.54 14.83 7.95
C THR A 97 3.23 14.45 7.25
N SER A 98 2.85 13.16 7.25
CA SER A 98 1.70 12.62 6.50
C SER A 98 0.41 12.53 7.33
N ALA A 99 0.52 12.58 8.65
CA ALA A 99 -0.59 12.42 9.61
C ALA A 99 -1.69 13.50 9.53
N GLN A 100 -1.50 14.56 8.71
CA GLN A 100 -2.45 15.66 8.59
C GLN A 100 -3.69 15.33 7.73
N LEU A 101 -3.73 14.21 7.00
CA LEU A 101 -4.83 13.87 6.08
C LEU A 101 -5.74 12.73 6.54
N GLY A 102 -5.43 12.04 7.65
CA GLY A 102 -6.21 10.90 8.14
C GLY A 102 -7.40 11.25 9.05
N LEU A 103 -7.62 12.52 9.37
CA LEU A 103 -8.61 12.94 10.38
C LEU A 103 -9.79 13.70 9.75
N ARG A 104 -10.51 13.09 8.80
CA ARG A 104 -11.77 13.69 8.28
C ARG A 104 -12.80 12.73 7.67
N VAL A 105 -12.89 11.48 8.12
CA VAL A 105 -14.05 10.64 7.76
C VAL A 105 -14.49 9.80 8.95
N GLU A 106 -15.09 10.44 9.96
CA GLU A 106 -16.09 9.84 10.86
C GLU A 106 -16.88 11.02 11.46
N ALA A 107 -18.11 11.23 10.98
CA ALA A 107 -19.15 12.07 11.57
C ALA A 107 -20.51 11.43 11.30
#